data_AF-C0W7P8-F1
#
_entry.id   AF-C0W7P8-F1
#
_cell.length_a   1.000
_cell.length_b   1.000
_cell.length_c   1.000
_cell.angle_alpha   90.00
_cell.angle_beta   90.00
_cell.angle_gamma   90.00
#
_symmetry.space_group_name_H-M   'P 1'
#
loop_
_entity.id
_entity.type
_entity.pdbx_description
1 polymer ?
#
loop_
_entity_poly.entity_id
_entity_poly.type
_entity_poly.pdbx_seq_one_letter_code
_entity_poly.pdbx_strand_id
1 'polypeptide(L)'
;LGRTLELRARGASRIEQMRAAWRQVVYASWWSDPLVRPGTGPVALGTLTFSPGSGQDCVLLVPRLLIGLDDDGAWLTTAVLRGEEHPDPAEVVEELIAAAATAPSQETSAQGARAVVEPGSHDRDSYLDCLSRVQARMRSGEVAKVVIARDLLVRPATSLGTPELLGRLAQAYPSCWTFAVDGMVGASPELLVRLSGRRLTSRVL
;
A
#
# COMPACT_ATOMS: atom_id res chain seq x y z
N LEU A 1 -12.57 8.87 0.88
CA LEU A 1 -12.61 8.02 -0.33
C LEU A 1 -12.91 6.60 0.11
N GLY A 2 -14.14 6.11 -0.15
CA GLY A 2 -14.62 4.82 0.34
C GLY A 2 -14.11 3.63 -0.49
N ARG A 3 -14.55 2.43 -0.10
CA ARG A 3 -14.29 1.17 -0.82
C ARG A 3 -15.62 0.49 -1.15
N THR A 4 -15.68 -0.14 -2.31
CA THR A 4 -16.84 -0.89 -2.79
C THR A 4 -16.74 -2.36 -2.41
N LEU A 5 -15.53 -2.91 -2.45
CA LEU A 5 -15.25 -4.29 -2.05
C LEU A 5 -13.94 -4.36 -1.26
N GLU A 6 -13.90 -5.32 -0.35
CA GLU A 6 -12.72 -5.70 0.41
C GLU A 6 -12.58 -7.22 0.37
N LEU A 7 -11.44 -7.69 -0.11
CA LEU A 7 -11.09 -9.10 -0.12
C LEU A 7 -10.02 -9.34 0.93
N ARG A 8 -10.12 -10.44 1.67
CA ARG A 8 -9.15 -10.83 2.70
C ARG A 8 -8.79 -12.30 2.58
N ALA A 9 -7.53 -12.61 2.87
CA ALA A 9 -7.07 -13.99 2.99
C ALA A 9 -5.90 -14.13 3.97
N ARG A 10 -5.78 -15.31 4.60
CA ARG A 10 -4.70 -15.66 5.52
C ARG A 10 -4.22 -17.10 5.28
N GLY A 11 -3.04 -17.42 5.78
CA GLY A 11 -2.50 -18.78 5.77
C GLY A 11 -1.66 -19.12 4.54
N ALA A 12 -1.40 -20.40 4.36
CA ALA A 12 -0.55 -20.93 3.29
C ALA A 12 -1.07 -20.56 1.88
N SER A 13 -2.37 -20.66 1.66
CA SER A 13 -2.99 -20.44 0.35
C SER A 13 -3.43 -19.00 0.11
N ARG A 14 -3.09 -18.04 0.99
CA ARG A 14 -3.60 -16.66 0.93
C ARG A 14 -3.36 -15.99 -0.42
N ILE A 15 -2.19 -16.18 -1.03
CA ILE A 15 -1.86 -15.54 -2.32
C ILE A 15 -2.76 -16.09 -3.44
N GLU A 16 -2.96 -17.40 -3.50
CA GLU A 16 -3.84 -18.00 -4.51
C GLU A 16 -5.31 -17.66 -4.26
N GLN A 17 -5.75 -17.58 -3.00
CA GLN A 17 -7.09 -17.11 -2.65
C GLN A 17 -7.32 -15.66 -3.11
N MET A 18 -6.38 -14.74 -2.83
CA MET A 18 -6.47 -13.35 -3.29
C MET A 18 -6.51 -13.27 -4.81
N ARG A 19 -5.66 -14.05 -5.50
CA ARG A 19 -5.65 -14.13 -6.97
C ARG A 19 -6.98 -14.63 -7.52
N ALA A 20 -7.50 -15.73 -6.98
CA ALA A 20 -8.77 -16.32 -7.44
C ALA A 20 -9.94 -15.37 -7.20
N ALA A 21 -10.03 -14.78 -6.00
CA ALA A 21 -11.06 -13.82 -5.64
C ALA A 21 -11.00 -12.58 -6.54
N TRP A 22 -9.82 -12.01 -6.79
CA TRP A 22 -9.68 -10.87 -7.68
C TRP A 22 -10.10 -11.20 -9.12
N ARG A 23 -9.70 -12.38 -9.64
CA ARG A 23 -10.15 -12.83 -10.96
C ARG A 23 -11.67 -12.93 -11.02
N GLN A 24 -12.32 -13.50 -10.01
CA GLN A 24 -13.77 -13.61 -9.95
C GLN A 24 -14.45 -12.23 -9.97
N VAL A 25 -13.91 -11.26 -9.22
CA VAL A 25 -14.41 -9.88 -9.25
C VAL A 25 -14.33 -9.32 -10.67
N VAL A 26 -13.16 -9.37 -11.31
CA VAL A 26 -12.98 -8.85 -12.68
C VAL A 26 -13.91 -9.55 -13.69
N TYR A 27 -14.09 -10.88 -13.59
CA TYR A 27 -14.99 -11.63 -14.49
C TYR A 27 -16.47 -11.29 -14.28
N ALA A 28 -16.88 -10.95 -13.05
CA ALA A 28 -18.26 -10.61 -12.73
C ALA A 28 -18.57 -9.11 -12.96
N SER A 29 -17.54 -8.29 -13.14
CA SER A 29 -17.64 -6.86 -13.39
C SER A 29 -17.92 -6.54 -14.86
N TRP A 30 -18.64 -5.44 -15.09
CA TRP A 30 -18.76 -4.77 -16.37
C TRP A 30 -18.34 -3.31 -16.18
N TRP A 31 -17.68 -2.72 -17.17
CA TRP A 31 -17.21 -1.35 -17.08
C TRP A 31 -17.24 -0.67 -18.46
N SER A 32 -17.41 0.66 -18.43
CA SER A 32 -17.18 1.54 -19.57
C SER A 32 -15.88 2.30 -19.33
N ASP A 33 -14.94 2.19 -20.26
CA ASP A 33 -13.63 2.85 -20.17
C ASP A 33 -13.33 3.56 -21.50
N PRO A 34 -13.63 4.86 -21.60
CA PRO A 34 -13.35 5.64 -22.81
C PRO A 34 -11.85 6.00 -22.95
N LEU A 35 -11.06 5.87 -21.87
CA LEU A 35 -9.65 6.25 -21.84
C LEU A 35 -8.74 5.08 -22.26
N VAL A 36 -9.20 3.84 -22.06
CA VAL A 36 -8.55 2.59 -22.51
C VAL A 36 -7.08 2.54 -22.09
N ARG A 37 -6.79 2.84 -20.82
CA ARG A 37 -5.41 2.94 -20.32
C ARG A 37 -5.25 2.28 -18.94
N PRO A 38 -4.01 2.04 -18.47
CA PRO A 38 -3.80 1.45 -17.15
C PRO A 38 -4.45 2.31 -16.05
N GLY A 39 -5.25 1.67 -15.19
CA GLY A 39 -5.89 2.35 -14.05
C GLY A 39 -7.26 2.98 -14.32
N THR A 40 -7.87 2.78 -15.50
CA THR A 40 -9.22 3.29 -15.84
C THR A 40 -10.31 2.20 -15.86
N GLY A 41 -9.93 0.93 -15.73
CA GLY A 41 -10.84 -0.20 -15.52
C GLY A 41 -10.93 -0.65 -14.04
N PRO A 42 -11.31 -1.92 -13.77
CA PRO A 42 -11.31 -2.46 -12.41
C PRO A 42 -9.91 -2.43 -11.80
N VAL A 43 -9.77 -1.74 -10.66
CA VAL A 43 -8.51 -1.61 -9.91
C VAL A 43 -8.71 -2.09 -8.48
N ALA A 44 -7.71 -2.80 -7.97
CA ALA A 44 -7.58 -3.10 -6.55
C ALA A 44 -6.23 -2.59 -6.03
N LEU A 45 -6.24 -2.01 -4.83
CA LEU A 45 -5.07 -1.64 -4.06
C LEU A 45 -4.89 -2.66 -2.94
N GLY A 46 -3.67 -3.13 -2.65
CA GLY A 46 -3.50 -4.18 -1.66
C GLY A 46 -2.21 -4.19 -0.88
N THR A 47 -2.28 -4.90 0.24
CA THR A 47 -1.17 -5.24 1.14
C THR A 47 -1.13 -6.76 1.27
N LEU A 48 0.05 -7.35 1.06
CA LEU A 48 0.23 -8.80 1.11
C LEU A 48 1.29 -9.14 2.17
N THR A 49 0.97 -10.07 3.06
CA THR A 49 1.89 -10.47 4.14
C THR A 49 3.03 -11.33 3.60
N PHE A 50 4.24 -11.14 4.14
CA PHE A 50 5.42 -11.91 3.77
C PHE A 50 5.29 -13.41 4.11
N SER A 51 4.86 -13.73 5.33
CA SER A 51 4.80 -15.10 5.85
C SER A 51 3.37 -15.66 5.87
N PRO A 52 3.15 -16.95 5.53
CA PRO A 52 1.87 -17.63 5.74
C PRO A 52 1.44 -17.72 7.20
N GLY A 53 2.39 -17.63 8.14
CA GLY A 53 2.12 -17.62 9.58
C GLY A 53 1.85 -16.22 10.15
N SER A 54 1.71 -15.19 9.31
CA SER A 54 1.40 -13.84 9.79
C SER A 54 0.06 -13.80 10.52
N GLY A 55 0.00 -13.05 11.63
CA GLY A 55 -1.24 -12.74 12.33
C GLY A 55 -2.11 -11.67 11.63
N GLN A 56 -1.60 -11.09 10.54
CA GLN A 56 -2.29 -10.10 9.71
C GLN A 56 -2.85 -10.76 8.44
N ASP A 57 -3.85 -10.13 7.84
CA ASP A 57 -4.45 -10.59 6.57
C ASP A 57 -3.70 -10.01 5.38
N CYS A 58 -3.73 -10.73 4.25
CA CYS A 58 -3.58 -10.10 2.94
C CYS A 58 -4.89 -9.40 2.59
N VAL A 59 -4.83 -8.18 2.06
CA VAL A 59 -6.01 -7.37 1.73
C VAL A 59 -5.92 -6.84 0.29
N LEU A 60 -7.05 -6.85 -0.41
CA LEU A 60 -7.28 -6.12 -1.66
C LEU A 60 -8.53 -5.26 -1.50
N LEU A 61 -8.40 -3.97 -1.77
CA LEU A 61 -9.44 -2.97 -1.67
C LEU A 61 -9.81 -2.50 -3.07
N VAL A 62 -11.09 -2.58 -3.43
CA VAL A 62 -11.63 -1.96 -4.64
C VAL A 62 -12.17 -0.58 -4.25
N PRO A 63 -11.52 0.52 -4.67
CA PRO A 63 -11.97 1.86 -4.30
C PRO A 63 -13.34 2.15 -4.93
N ARG A 64 -14.21 2.86 -4.19
CA ARG A 64 -15.44 3.40 -4.76
C ARG A 64 -15.15 4.52 -5.76
N LEU A 65 -14.11 5.29 -5.46
CA LEU A 65 -13.60 6.39 -6.27
C LEU A 65 -12.09 6.21 -6.39
N LEU A 66 -11.58 6.22 -7.62
CA LEU A 66 -10.15 6.24 -7.93
C LEU A 66 -9.86 7.47 -8.77
N ILE A 67 -8.97 8.32 -8.27
CA ILE A 67 -8.43 9.45 -9.00
C ILE A 67 -7.04 9.04 -9.45
N GLY A 68 -6.81 9.06 -10.76
CA GLY A 68 -5.49 8.88 -11.32
C GLY A 68 -4.96 10.18 -11.89
N LEU A 69 -3.63 10.30 -11.91
CA LEU A 69 -2.91 11.41 -12.51
C LEU A 69 -1.65 10.87 -13.16
N ASP A 70 -1.45 11.22 -14.42
CA ASP A 70 -0.23 10.97 -15.18
C ASP A 70 0.09 12.16 -16.08
N ASP A 71 1.08 12.01 -16.95
CA ASP A 71 1.53 13.06 -17.88
C ASP A 71 0.43 13.48 -18.88
N ASP A 72 -0.55 12.60 -19.15
CA ASP A 72 -1.67 12.87 -20.06
C ASP A 72 -2.87 13.54 -19.33
N GLY A 73 -2.81 13.64 -18.00
CA GLY A 73 -3.79 14.35 -17.19
C GLY A 73 -4.43 13.51 -16.08
N ALA A 74 -5.47 14.08 -15.48
CA ALA A 74 -6.21 13.45 -14.39
C ALA A 74 -7.46 12.72 -14.91
N TRP A 75 -7.86 11.66 -14.22
CA TRP A 75 -9.10 10.95 -14.48
C TRP A 75 -9.77 10.48 -13.19
N LEU A 76 -11.07 10.20 -13.29
CA LEU A 76 -11.87 9.62 -12.22
C LEU A 76 -12.48 8.30 -12.70
N THR A 77 -12.30 7.25 -11.90
CA THR A 77 -13.00 5.96 -12.06
C THR A 77 -13.91 5.76 -10.88
N THR A 78 -15.18 5.43 -11.14
CA THR A 78 -16.17 5.12 -10.10
C THR A 78 -16.53 3.64 -10.15
N ALA A 79 -16.63 3.01 -8.98
CA ALA A 79 -17.02 1.60 -8.85
C ALA A 79 -18.18 1.49 -7.86
N VAL A 80 -19.27 0.85 -8.29
CA VAL A 80 -20.47 0.65 -7.49
C VAL A 80 -20.85 -0.83 -7.50
N LEU A 81 -21.65 -1.27 -6.51
CA LEU A 81 -22.17 -2.64 -6.53
C LEU A 81 -23.27 -2.79 -7.58
N ARG A 82 -23.50 -4.02 -8.03
CA ARG A 82 -24.58 -4.30 -9.00
C ARG A 82 -25.92 -3.85 -8.43
N GLY A 83 -26.63 -3.00 -9.19
CA GLY A 83 -27.92 -2.43 -8.80
C GLY A 83 -27.84 -1.05 -8.17
N GLU A 84 -26.63 -0.55 -7.88
CA GLU A 84 -26.41 0.85 -7.53
C GLU A 84 -26.20 1.69 -8.79
N GLU A 85 -26.62 2.94 -8.73
CA GLU A 85 -26.35 3.92 -9.79
C GLU A 85 -24.95 4.50 -9.61
N HIS A 86 -24.26 4.72 -10.74
CA HIS A 86 -23.01 5.48 -10.73
C HIS A 86 -23.34 6.94 -10.42
N PRO A 87 -22.56 7.60 -9.53
CA PRO A 87 -22.73 9.02 -9.29
C PRO A 87 -22.33 9.84 -10.53
N ASP A 88 -22.90 11.04 -10.68
CA ASP A 88 -22.46 11.97 -11.72
C ASP A 88 -20.99 12.37 -11.46
N PRO A 89 -20.07 12.17 -12.42
CA PRO A 89 -18.69 12.59 -12.27
C PRO A 89 -18.51 14.06 -11.90
N ALA A 90 -19.36 14.96 -12.40
CA ALA A 90 -19.27 16.39 -12.10
C ALA A 90 -19.56 16.67 -10.61
N GLU A 91 -20.63 16.09 -10.08
CA GLU A 91 -21.00 16.20 -8.67
C GLU A 91 -19.89 15.64 -7.76
N VAL A 92 -19.32 14.48 -8.12
CA VAL A 92 -18.20 13.89 -7.37
C VAL A 92 -16.99 14.82 -7.33
N VAL A 93 -16.65 15.46 -8.46
CA VAL A 93 -15.52 16.40 -8.51
C VAL A 93 -15.79 17.64 -7.67
N GLU A 94 -17.01 18.19 -7.72
CA GLU A 94 -17.41 19.34 -6.89
C GLU A 94 -17.33 19.01 -5.40
N GLU A 95 -17.84 17.84 -4.99
CA GLU A 95 -17.75 17.36 -3.61
C GLU A 95 -16.29 17.21 -3.16
N LEU A 96 -15.42 16.65 -4.01
CA LEU A 96 -14.00 16.48 -3.71
C LEU A 96 -13.29 17.83 -3.54
N ILE A 97 -13.58 18.80 -4.40
CA ILE A 97 -13.02 20.15 -4.30
C ILE A 97 -13.50 20.84 -3.02
N ALA A 98 -14.79 20.75 -2.71
CA ALA A 98 -15.36 21.31 -1.47
C ALA A 98 -14.75 20.65 -0.22
N ALA A 99 -14.60 19.32 -0.24
CA ALA A 99 -13.95 18.58 0.85
C ALA A 99 -12.48 18.98 1.02
N ALA A 100 -11.74 19.17 -0.08
CA ALA A 100 -10.36 19.63 -0.04
C ALA A 100 -10.24 21.07 0.50
N ALA A 101 -11.18 21.96 0.18
CA ALA A 101 -11.19 23.34 0.66
C ALA A 101 -11.48 23.47 2.17
N THR A 102 -12.22 22.51 2.74
CA THR A 102 -12.54 22.46 4.17
C THR A 102 -11.57 21.59 4.97
N ALA A 103 -10.65 20.89 4.29
CA ALA A 103 -9.66 20.07 4.96
C ALA A 103 -8.76 20.99 5.81
N PRO A 104 -8.61 20.71 7.12
CA PRO A 104 -7.76 21.52 7.96
C PRO A 104 -6.33 21.49 7.39
N SER A 105 -5.68 22.65 7.27
CA SER A 105 -4.26 22.75 6.95
C SER A 105 -3.48 22.05 8.05
N GLN A 106 -3.21 20.75 7.89
CA GLN A 106 -2.49 19.94 8.87
C GLN A 106 -0.98 20.17 8.79
N GLU A 107 -0.57 21.45 8.84
CA GLU A 107 0.79 21.82 9.20
C GLU A 107 0.86 21.81 10.72
N THR A 108 0.83 20.61 11.31
CA THR A 108 1.21 20.48 12.71
C THR A 108 2.71 20.75 12.77
N SER A 109 3.07 21.98 13.14
CA SER A 109 4.45 22.34 13.52
C SER A 109 4.84 21.52 14.74
N ALA A 110 5.23 20.26 14.52
CA ALA A 110 5.85 19.40 15.53
C ALA A 110 7.34 19.77 15.69
N GLN A 111 7.71 21.05 15.48
CA GLN A 111 9.04 21.55 15.77
C GLN A 111 9.33 21.37 17.26
N GLY A 112 10.13 20.36 17.59
CA GLY A 112 10.66 20.11 18.94
C GLY A 112 10.00 18.97 19.72
N ALA A 113 8.88 18.42 19.26
CA ALA A 113 8.23 17.29 19.95
C ALA A 113 8.90 15.96 19.54
N ARG A 114 9.60 15.31 20.48
CA ARG A 114 10.38 14.09 20.19
C ARG A 114 9.49 12.85 20.29
N ALA A 115 9.50 12.02 19.24
CA ALA A 115 8.87 10.70 19.31
C ALA A 115 9.61 9.78 20.29
N VAL A 116 8.85 8.93 20.99
CA VAL A 116 9.41 7.84 21.78
C VAL A 116 9.66 6.66 20.85
N VAL A 117 10.88 6.12 20.87
CA VAL A 117 11.26 4.96 20.05
C VAL A 117 11.65 3.82 20.98
N GLU A 118 10.98 2.69 20.83
CA GLU A 118 11.18 1.49 21.63
C GLU A 118 11.53 0.30 20.74
N PRO A 119 12.23 -0.71 21.28
CA PRO A 119 12.38 -1.99 20.60
C PRO A 119 11.02 -2.59 20.27
N GLY A 120 10.93 -3.23 19.09
CA GLY A 120 9.79 -4.05 18.75
C GLY A 120 9.94 -5.48 19.25
N SER A 121 9.64 -6.43 18.38
CA SER A 121 9.68 -7.86 18.65
C SER A 121 11.09 -8.37 18.99
N HIS A 122 12.13 -7.68 18.53
CA HIS A 122 13.52 -7.98 18.84
C HIS A 122 14.24 -6.76 19.42
N ASP A 123 14.78 -6.92 20.63
CA ASP A 123 15.74 -5.97 21.17
C ASP A 123 17.11 -6.10 20.48
N ARG A 124 18.03 -5.22 20.87
CA ARG A 124 19.36 -5.13 20.26
C ARG A 124 20.17 -6.42 20.46
N ASP A 125 20.11 -7.00 21.65
CA ASP A 125 20.94 -8.14 22.00
C ASP A 125 20.42 -9.41 21.32
N SER A 126 19.10 -9.61 21.29
CA SER A 126 18.44 -10.66 20.52
C SER A 126 18.76 -10.58 19.03
N TYR A 127 18.81 -9.37 18.47
CA TYR A 127 19.18 -9.15 17.07
C TYR A 127 20.64 -9.55 16.79
N LEU A 128 21.58 -9.21 17.67
CA LEU A 128 22.99 -9.55 17.53
C LEU A 128 23.27 -11.04 17.70
N ASP A 129 22.56 -11.71 18.62
CA ASP A 129 22.61 -13.16 18.75
C ASP A 129 22.09 -13.86 17.48
N CYS A 130 20.94 -13.40 16.96
CA CYS A 130 20.39 -13.90 15.70
C CYS A 130 21.39 -13.77 14.54
N LEU A 131 22.05 -12.62 14.41
CA LEU A 131 23.08 -12.38 13.40
C LEU A 131 24.26 -13.36 13.54
N SER A 132 24.75 -13.56 14.77
CA SER A 132 25.86 -14.46 15.07
C SER A 132 25.54 -15.91 14.68
N ARG A 133 24.32 -16.36 14.99
CA ARG A 133 23.81 -17.69 14.63
C ARG A 133 23.70 -17.86 13.11
N VAL A 134 23.15 -16.87 12.41
CA VAL A 134 23.04 -16.88 10.94
C VAL A 134 24.43 -16.95 10.30
N GLN A 135 25.39 -16.16 10.78
CA GLN A 135 26.77 -16.20 10.27
C GLN A 135 27.44 -17.57 10.47
N ALA A 136 27.20 -18.24 11.60
CA ALA A 136 27.72 -19.59 11.83
C ALA A 136 27.15 -20.59 10.81
N ARG A 137 25.83 -20.54 10.55
CA ARG A 137 25.16 -21.38 9.54
C ARG A 137 25.61 -21.07 8.11
N MET A 138 25.92 -19.81 7.82
CA MET A 138 26.50 -19.43 6.53
C MET A 138 27.93 -19.98 6.37
N ARG A 139 28.76 -19.91 7.41
CA ARG A 139 30.14 -20.45 7.38
C ARG A 139 30.18 -21.97 7.26
N SER A 140 29.21 -22.67 7.85
CA SER A 140 29.08 -24.13 7.69
C SER A 140 28.51 -24.56 6.34
N GLY A 141 28.10 -23.61 5.48
CA GLY A 141 27.50 -23.89 4.17
C GLY A 141 26.03 -24.32 4.25
N GLU A 142 25.39 -24.25 5.42
CA GLU A 142 23.98 -24.62 5.58
C GLU A 142 23.03 -23.66 4.85
N VAL A 143 23.41 -22.37 4.74
CA VAL A 143 22.63 -21.34 4.04
C VAL A 143 23.54 -20.37 3.30
N ALA A 144 23.17 -19.98 2.08
CA ALA A 144 23.97 -19.09 1.25
C ALA A 144 23.67 -17.59 1.45
N LYS A 145 22.43 -17.23 1.75
CA LYS A 145 22.00 -15.83 1.96
C LYS A 145 20.80 -15.77 2.90
N VAL A 146 20.84 -14.84 3.84
CA VAL A 146 19.74 -14.53 4.75
C VAL A 146 19.61 -13.01 4.84
N VAL A 147 18.40 -12.51 4.71
CA VAL A 147 18.06 -11.10 5.02
C VAL A 147 17.44 -11.09 6.41
N ILE A 148 18.00 -10.30 7.32
CA ILE A 148 17.48 -10.12 8.68
C ILE A 148 16.95 -8.70 8.79
N ALA A 149 15.77 -8.55 9.37
CA ALA A 149 15.17 -7.27 9.68
C ALA A 149 14.80 -7.21 11.16
N ARG A 150 14.65 -6.00 11.68
CA ARG A 150 14.10 -5.74 13.02
C ARG A 150 13.11 -4.60 12.95
N ASP A 151 12.10 -4.67 13.81
CA ASP A 151 11.08 -3.65 13.98
C ASP A 151 11.47 -2.67 15.10
N LEU A 152 10.90 -1.47 15.02
CA LEU A 152 10.94 -0.45 16.05
C LEU A 152 9.52 0.08 16.24
N LEU A 153 9.12 0.25 17.49
CA LEU A 153 7.85 0.89 17.83
C LEU A 153 8.09 2.38 18.03
N VAL A 154 7.41 3.20 17.23
CA VAL A 154 7.53 4.66 17.31
C VAL A 154 6.21 5.23 17.76
N ARG A 155 6.19 5.90 18.92
CA ARG A 155 5.05 6.66 19.41
C ARG A 155 5.32 8.15 19.22
N PRO A 156 4.65 8.80 18.26
CA PRO A 156 4.83 10.23 18.07
C PRO A 156 4.18 11.00 19.22
N ALA A 157 4.77 12.13 19.60
CA ALA A 157 4.27 12.98 20.67
C ALA A 157 2.92 13.63 20.34
N THR A 158 2.67 13.86 19.04
CA THR A 158 1.40 14.29 18.48
C THR A 158 0.93 13.26 17.47
N SER A 159 -0.38 13.10 17.28
CA SER A 159 -0.89 12.25 16.21
C SER A 159 -0.43 12.81 14.86
N LEU A 160 0.18 11.97 14.01
CA LEU A 160 0.45 12.32 12.62
C LEU A 160 -0.63 11.72 11.74
N GLY A 161 -1.29 12.58 10.95
CA GLY A 161 -2.21 12.13 9.92
C GLY A 161 -1.49 11.40 8.79
N THR A 162 -2.14 10.41 8.18
CA THR A 162 -1.60 9.73 6.99
C THR A 162 -1.26 10.70 5.84
N PRO A 163 -2.06 11.74 5.52
CA PRO A 163 -1.70 12.69 4.46
C PRO A 163 -0.41 13.45 4.77
N GLU A 164 -0.22 13.89 6.01
CA GLU A 164 0.98 14.57 6.46
C GLU A 164 2.21 13.66 6.34
N LEU A 165 2.09 12.40 6.77
CA LEU A 165 3.15 11.42 6.66
C LEU A 165 3.53 11.14 5.19
N LEU A 166 2.53 11.00 4.30
CA LEU A 166 2.76 10.81 2.87
C LEU A 166 3.46 12.01 2.23
N GLY A 167 3.04 13.24 2.56
CA GLY A 167 3.69 14.46 2.07
C GLY A 167 5.16 14.54 2.49
N ARG A 168 5.45 14.27 3.76
CA ARG A 168 6.82 14.23 4.28
C ARG A 168 7.66 13.14 3.60
N LEU A 169 7.10 11.94 3.41
CA LEU A 169 7.78 10.84 2.73
C LEU A 169 8.08 11.15 1.26
N ALA A 170 7.11 11.71 0.52
CA ALA A 170 7.29 12.08 -0.87
C ALA A 170 8.36 13.17 -1.05
N GLN A 171 8.41 14.15 -0.14
CA GLN A 171 9.44 15.20 -0.15
C GLN A 171 10.83 14.65 0.19
N ALA A 172 10.92 13.78 1.22
CA ALA A 172 12.20 13.22 1.67
C ALA A 172 12.77 12.17 0.70
N TYR A 173 11.90 11.44 -0.02
CA TYR A 173 12.28 10.33 -0.91
C TYR A 173 11.62 10.47 -2.30
N PRO A 174 11.98 11.50 -3.08
CA PRO A 174 11.28 11.83 -4.34
C PRO A 174 11.40 10.77 -5.45
N SER A 175 12.36 9.86 -5.35
CA SER A 175 12.54 8.75 -6.30
C SER A 175 11.82 7.45 -5.90
N CYS A 176 11.16 7.44 -4.75
CA CYS A 176 10.44 6.26 -4.23
C CYS A 176 8.98 6.25 -4.66
N TRP A 177 8.40 5.05 -4.68
CA TRP A 177 6.95 4.86 -4.66
C TRP A 177 6.42 5.09 -3.25
N THR A 178 5.74 6.22 -3.05
CA THR A 178 5.06 6.55 -1.80
C THR A 178 3.65 5.96 -1.80
N PHE A 179 3.26 5.28 -0.72
CA PHE A 179 1.99 4.57 -0.66
C PHE A 179 1.37 4.60 0.75
N ALA A 180 0.03 4.53 0.78
CA ALA A 180 -0.75 4.22 1.97
C ALA A 180 -1.90 3.30 1.58
N VAL A 181 -1.89 2.05 2.04
CA VAL A 181 -2.93 1.06 1.76
C VAL A 181 -3.18 0.23 3.01
N ASP A 182 -4.44 0.12 3.45
CA ASP A 182 -4.87 -0.69 4.59
C ASP A 182 -3.98 -0.52 5.85
N GLY A 183 -3.74 0.74 6.25
CA GLY A 183 -2.93 1.07 7.41
C GLY A 183 -1.40 0.95 7.22
N MET A 184 -0.93 0.35 6.11
CA MET A 184 0.48 0.32 5.75
C MET A 184 0.87 1.58 4.98
N VAL A 185 1.86 2.31 5.49
CA VAL A 185 2.39 3.54 4.86
C VAL A 185 3.89 3.39 4.64
N GLY A 186 4.39 3.85 3.50
CA GLY A 186 5.82 3.80 3.22
C GLY A 186 6.24 4.50 1.93
N ALA A 187 7.56 4.50 1.70
CA ALA A 187 8.20 4.96 0.49
C ALA A 187 9.24 3.91 0.06
N SER A 188 8.95 3.15 -1.00
CA SER A 188 9.83 2.06 -1.47
C SER A 188 10.60 2.49 -2.71
N PRO A 189 11.94 2.32 -2.76
CA PRO A 189 12.72 2.49 -3.99
C PRO A 189 12.74 1.22 -4.86
N GLU A 190 12.21 0.10 -4.36
CA GLU A 190 12.25 -1.21 -5.02
C GLU A 190 10.93 -1.50 -5.74
N LEU A 191 11.03 -1.99 -6.98
CA LEU A 191 9.90 -2.45 -7.76
C LEU A 191 9.95 -3.97 -7.87
N LEU A 192 9.13 -4.65 -7.07
CA LEU A 192 9.05 -6.11 -7.12
C LEU A 192 8.68 -6.59 -8.53
N VAL A 193 7.54 -6.13 -9.05
CA VAL A 193 7.06 -6.49 -10.37
C VAL A 193 6.14 -5.40 -10.94
N ARG A 194 6.26 -5.16 -12.24
CA ARG A 194 5.31 -4.41 -13.06
C ARG A 194 5.00 -5.22 -14.29
N LEU A 195 3.72 -5.42 -14.58
CA LEU A 195 3.25 -6.02 -15.83
C LEU A 195 2.51 -4.95 -16.62
N SER A 196 2.96 -4.66 -17.84
CA SER A 196 2.29 -3.77 -18.78
C SER A 196 2.14 -4.47 -20.12
N GLY A 197 0.89 -4.73 -20.53
CA GLY A 197 0.61 -5.62 -21.65
C GLY A 197 1.26 -6.98 -21.47
N ARG A 198 2.23 -7.31 -22.32
CA ARG A 198 3.01 -8.56 -22.26
C ARG A 198 4.42 -8.38 -21.69
N ARG A 199 4.75 -7.18 -21.17
CA ARG A 199 6.08 -6.85 -20.64
C ARG A 199 6.09 -6.93 -19.13
N LEU A 200 6.96 -7.77 -18.59
CA LEU A 200 7.26 -7.86 -17.16
C LEU A 200 8.57 -7.12 -16.87
N THR A 201 8.55 -6.24 -15.86
CA THR A 201 9.72 -5.51 -15.37
C THR A 201 9.85 -5.71 -13.86
N SER A 202 11.07 -5.87 -13.38
CA SER A 202 11.43 -5.86 -11.95
C SER A 202 12.67 -4.98 -11.77
N ARG A 203 12.80 -4.34 -10.62
CA ARG A 203 13.98 -3.55 -10.24
C ARG A 203 14.40 -3.99 -8.84
N VAL A 204 15.40 -4.85 -8.81
CA VAL A 204 16.06 -5.32 -7.58
C VAL A 204 17.19 -4.35 -7.24
N LEU A 205 17.34 -4.04 -5.95
CA LEU A 205 18.42 -3.20 -5.41
C LEU A 205 19.49 -4.04 -4.72
#